data_AF-A0A2R8C372-F1
#
_entry.id   AF-A0A2R8C372-F1
#
_cell.length_a   1.000
_cell.length_b   1.000
_cell.length_c   1.000
_cell.angle_alpha   90.00
_cell.angle_beta   90.00
_cell.angle_gamma   90.00
#
_symmetry.space_group_name_H-M   'P 1'
#
loop_
_entity.id
_entity.type
_entity.pdbx_description
1 polymer ?
#
loop_
_entity_poly.entity_id
_entity_poly.type
_entity_poly.pdbx_seq_one_letter_code
_entity_poly.pdbx_strand_id
1 'polypeptide(L)'
;MAHLPKATTLESPSNDYHILPVTQKQLQYALAIAEKSSVDLPSEARADRRAMSAWIDAHRPRRAPSRFDNYPSSKQVAFAERIARKKRREVPRECFRDRMMMSRWIDSNL
;
A
#
# COMPACT_ATOMS: atom_id res chain seq x y z
N MET A 1 -15.82 -4.33 -47.57
CA MET A 1 -14.76 -4.36 -46.54
C MET A 1 -14.62 -2.96 -45.96
N ALA A 2 -15.03 -2.75 -44.72
CA ALA A 2 -14.53 -1.69 -43.83
C ALA A 2 -15.24 -1.85 -42.47
N HIS A 3 -14.64 -2.64 -41.59
CA HIS A 3 -15.03 -2.71 -40.19
C HIS A 3 -14.72 -1.36 -39.53
N LEU A 4 -15.72 -0.69 -38.97
CA LEU A 4 -15.48 0.35 -37.97
C LEU A 4 -14.88 -0.32 -36.72
N PRO A 5 -13.76 0.18 -36.18
CA PRO A 5 -13.26 -0.30 -34.90
C PRO A 5 -14.21 0.20 -33.79
N LYS A 6 -14.84 -0.74 -33.07
CA LYS A 6 -15.44 -0.46 -31.77
C LYS A 6 -14.32 -0.02 -30.83
N ALA A 7 -14.32 1.23 -30.42
CA ALA A 7 -13.53 1.67 -29.27
C ALA A 7 -14.06 0.94 -28.03
N THR A 8 -13.39 -0.14 -27.65
CA THR A 8 -13.57 -0.77 -26.35
C THR A 8 -12.90 0.11 -25.32
N THR A 9 -13.63 1.10 -24.80
CA THR A 9 -13.26 1.78 -23.56
C THR A 9 -13.36 0.74 -22.45
N LEU A 10 -12.23 0.17 -22.05
CA LEU A 10 -12.12 -0.59 -20.82
C LEU A 10 -12.29 0.41 -19.67
N GLU A 11 -13.53 0.77 -19.36
CA GLU A 11 -13.86 1.48 -18.13
C GLU A 11 -13.56 0.52 -16.97
N SER A 12 -12.32 0.63 -16.47
CA SER A 12 -12.01 0.17 -15.13
C SER A 12 -13.00 0.87 -14.19
N PRO A 13 -13.73 0.16 -13.31
CA PRO A 13 -14.63 0.82 -12.39
C PRO A 13 -13.80 1.83 -11.59
N SER A 14 -14.05 3.12 -11.82
CA SER A 14 -13.39 4.18 -11.06
C SER A 14 -13.72 3.92 -9.61
N ASN A 15 -12.73 3.45 -8.86
CA ASN A 15 -12.89 3.28 -7.42
C ASN A 15 -12.86 4.70 -6.85
N ASP A 16 -14.03 5.34 -6.86
CA ASP A 16 -14.30 6.70 -6.36
C ASP A 16 -14.04 6.86 -4.85
N TYR A 17 -13.41 5.85 -4.25
CA TYR A 17 -12.91 5.87 -2.89
C TYR A 17 -12.01 7.09 -2.59
N HIS A 18 -11.39 7.67 -3.62
CA HIS A 18 -10.49 8.80 -3.49
C HIS A 18 -11.19 10.15 -3.34
N ILE A 19 -12.43 10.30 -3.81
CA ILE A 19 -13.24 11.53 -3.66
C ILE A 19 -14.09 11.54 -2.39
N LEU A 20 -13.99 10.48 -1.57
CA LEU A 20 -14.73 10.39 -0.33
C LEU A 20 -14.23 11.40 0.71
N PRO A 21 -15.11 11.86 1.62
CA PRO A 21 -14.71 12.74 2.70
C PRO A 21 -13.70 12.07 3.62
N VAL A 22 -12.80 12.88 4.18
CA VAL A 22 -11.78 12.46 5.13
C VAL A 22 -12.40 11.68 6.28
N THR A 23 -11.81 10.54 6.63
CA THR A 23 -12.30 9.75 7.77
C THR A 23 -11.85 10.38 9.10
N GLN A 24 -12.64 10.19 10.16
CA GLN A 24 -12.29 10.67 11.50
C GLN A 24 -10.92 10.18 11.97
N LYS A 25 -10.58 8.92 11.64
CA LYS A 25 -9.27 8.33 11.98
C LYS A 25 -8.12 9.03 11.26
N GLN A 26 -8.29 9.37 9.99
CA GLN A 26 -7.27 10.13 9.24
C GLN A 26 -7.11 11.53 9.82
N LEU A 27 -8.22 12.22 10.13
CA LEU A 27 -8.17 13.55 10.74
C LEU A 27 -7.45 13.54 12.09
N GLN A 28 -7.83 12.63 13.00
CA GLN A 28 -7.17 12.48 14.30
C GLN A 28 -5.68 12.20 14.17
N TYR A 29 -5.30 11.30 13.25
CA TYR A 29 -3.90 10.98 13.04
C TYR A 29 -3.12 12.15 12.42
N ALA A 30 -3.72 12.86 11.47
CA ALA A 30 -3.11 14.04 10.86
C ALA A 30 -2.91 15.17 11.87
N LEU A 31 -3.88 15.41 12.76
CA LEU A 31 -3.74 16.37 13.86
C LEU A 31 -2.61 15.99 14.82
N ALA A 32 -2.49 14.72 15.19
CA ALA A 32 -1.39 14.25 16.02
C ALA A 32 -0.01 14.43 15.35
N ILE A 33 0.06 14.27 14.03
CA ILE A 33 1.28 14.54 13.24
C ILE A 33 1.59 16.04 13.21
N ALA A 34 0.57 16.88 12.96
CA ALA A 34 0.68 18.33 12.91
C ALA A 34 1.18 18.90 14.24
N GLU A 35 0.57 18.49 15.35
CA GLU A 35 0.97 18.88 16.70
C GLU A 35 2.41 18.47 17.00
N LYS A 36 2.76 17.21 16.74
CA LYS A 36 4.11 16.67 17.03
C LYS A 36 5.20 17.33 16.17
N SER A 37 4.88 17.69 14.94
CA SER A 37 5.85 18.26 13.99
C SER A 37 5.82 19.78 13.95
N SER A 38 4.91 20.41 14.72
CA SER A 38 4.63 21.86 14.68
C SER A 38 4.39 22.39 13.26
N VAL A 39 3.63 21.62 12.47
CA VAL A 39 3.23 21.97 11.09
C VAL A 39 1.73 22.08 11.02
N ASP A 40 1.22 23.11 10.33
CA ASP A 40 -0.20 23.26 10.12
C ASP A 40 -0.74 22.23 9.13
N LEU A 41 -1.93 21.68 9.43
CA LEU A 41 -2.65 20.84 8.49
C LEU A 41 -3.33 21.75 7.45
N PRO A 42 -2.98 21.68 6.16
CA PRO A 42 -3.54 22.55 5.12
C PRO A 42 -5.00 22.19 4.77
N SER A 43 -5.74 23.15 4.20
CA SER A 43 -7.13 22.96 3.73
C SER A 43 -7.24 21.92 2.62
N GLU A 44 -6.24 21.88 1.74
CA GLU A 44 -6.19 20.98 0.59
C GLU A 44 -6.10 19.52 1.06
N ALA A 45 -5.36 19.26 2.14
CA ALA A 45 -5.30 17.93 2.76
C ALA A 45 -6.65 17.51 3.35
N ARG A 46 -7.52 18.45 3.74
CA ARG A 46 -8.86 18.15 4.27
C ARG A 46 -9.93 17.92 3.18
N ALA A 47 -9.62 18.18 1.92
CA ALA A 47 -10.59 18.13 0.82
C ALA A 47 -11.14 16.71 0.61
N ASP A 48 -10.26 15.71 0.57
CA ASP A 48 -10.63 14.31 0.33
C ASP A 48 -9.66 13.32 1.01
N ARG A 49 -10.03 12.04 1.02
CA ARG A 49 -9.21 10.97 1.64
C ARG A 49 -7.83 10.82 1.00
N ARG A 50 -7.71 11.05 -0.31
CA ARG A 50 -6.46 10.86 -1.04
C ARG A 50 -5.47 11.97 -0.68
N ALA A 51 -5.92 13.22 -0.69
CA ALA A 51 -5.14 14.38 -0.27
C ALA A 51 -4.69 14.25 1.19
N MET A 52 -5.59 13.83 2.08
CA MET A 52 -5.24 13.59 3.48
C MET A 52 -4.20 12.49 3.64
N SER A 53 -4.35 11.36 2.92
CA SER A 53 -3.38 10.27 2.97
C SER A 53 -2.02 10.71 2.47
N ALA A 54 -1.96 11.44 1.35
CA ALA A 54 -0.71 11.95 0.80
C ALA A 54 0.00 12.89 1.77
N TRP A 55 -0.74 13.78 2.44
CA TRP A 55 -0.19 14.66 3.47
C TRP A 55 0.34 13.87 4.68
N ILE A 56 -0.44 12.89 5.18
CA ILE A 56 -0.02 12.00 6.27
C ILE A 56 1.26 11.25 5.90
N ASP A 57 1.35 10.69 4.69
CA ASP A 57 2.52 9.92 4.26
C ASP A 57 3.78 10.78 4.14
N ALA A 58 3.62 12.05 3.73
CA ALA A 58 4.72 13.01 3.66
C ALA A 58 5.22 13.47 5.04
N HIS A 59 4.32 13.60 6.02
CA HIS A 59 4.63 14.18 7.34
C HIS A 59 4.72 13.17 8.47
N ARG A 60 4.36 11.90 8.24
CA ARG A 60 4.42 10.87 9.29
C ARG A 60 5.85 10.77 9.85
N PRO A 61 6.00 10.68 11.18
CA PRO A 61 7.31 10.50 11.78
C PRO A 61 7.99 9.26 11.20
N ARG A 62 9.16 9.46 10.59
CA ARG A 62 10.03 8.35 10.22
C ARG A 62 10.47 7.69 11.52
N ARG A 63 10.06 6.45 11.74
CA ARG A 63 10.59 5.64 12.84
C ARG A 63 12.03 5.29 12.50
N ALA A 64 12.87 5.22 13.53
CA ALA A 64 14.22 4.70 13.36
C ALA A 64 14.13 3.29 12.75
N PRO A 65 15.03 2.95 11.81
CA PRO A 65 15.02 1.63 11.20
C PRO A 65 15.14 0.55 12.29
N SER A 66 14.22 -0.39 12.26
CA SER A 66 14.22 -1.57 13.12
C SER A 66 14.95 -2.72 12.44
N ARG A 67 15.58 -3.58 13.24
CA ARG A 67 16.15 -4.86 12.74
C ARG A 67 15.12 -5.74 12.02
N PHE A 68 13.84 -5.54 12.28
CA PHE A 68 12.74 -6.26 11.66
C PHE A 68 12.24 -5.63 10.35
N ASP A 69 12.69 -4.42 9.99
CA ASP A 69 12.21 -3.75 8.76
C ASP A 69 12.65 -4.48 7.49
N ASN A 70 13.70 -5.30 7.56
CA ASN A 70 14.10 -6.15 6.45
C ASN A 70 13.28 -7.45 6.37
N TYR A 71 12.51 -7.82 7.40
CA TYR A 71 11.73 -9.05 7.38
C TYR A 71 10.48 -8.87 6.50
N PRO A 72 10.02 -9.93 5.82
CA PRO A 72 8.76 -9.88 5.09
C PRO A 72 7.58 -9.62 6.04
N SER A 73 6.58 -8.89 5.54
CA SER A 73 5.33 -8.69 6.29
C SER A 73 4.57 -10.02 6.46
N SER A 74 3.76 -10.13 7.52
CA SER A 74 2.89 -11.29 7.73
C SER A 74 1.99 -11.59 6.52
N LYS A 75 1.57 -10.54 5.79
CA LYS A 75 0.80 -10.68 4.54
C LYS A 75 1.62 -11.33 3.43
N GLN A 76 2.88 -10.93 3.26
CA GLN A 76 3.77 -11.57 2.29
C GLN A 76 4.01 -13.03 2.65
N VAL A 77 4.29 -13.34 3.93
CA VAL A 77 4.50 -14.71 4.40
C VAL A 77 3.28 -15.58 4.13
N ALA A 78 2.08 -15.15 4.55
CA ALA A 78 0.85 -15.91 4.33
C ALA A 78 0.55 -16.11 2.83
N PHE A 79 0.88 -15.12 1.99
CA PHE A 79 0.70 -15.24 0.56
C PHE A 79 1.70 -16.24 -0.06
N ALA A 80 2.96 -16.18 0.34
CA ALA A 80 3.98 -17.12 -0.09
C ALA A 80 3.64 -18.55 0.35
N GLU A 81 3.22 -18.77 1.59
CA GLU A 81 2.79 -20.07 2.10
C GLU A 81 1.60 -20.65 1.30
N ARG A 82 0.64 -19.78 0.91
CA ARG A 82 -0.48 -20.20 0.05
C ARG A 82 0.00 -20.67 -1.32
N ILE A 83 0.96 -19.97 -1.92
CA ILE A 83 1.59 -20.37 -3.18
C ILE A 83 2.36 -21.68 -3.00
N ALA A 84 3.17 -21.80 -1.95
CA ALA A 84 4.01 -22.95 -1.64
C ALA A 84 3.15 -24.22 -1.51
N ARG A 85 2.05 -24.14 -0.74
CA ARG A 85 1.07 -25.22 -0.61
C ARG A 85 0.44 -25.61 -1.96
N LYS A 86 0.02 -24.64 -2.77
CA LYS A 86 -0.58 -24.89 -4.08
C LYS A 86 0.41 -25.57 -5.04
N LYS A 87 1.68 -25.15 -5.02
CA LYS A 87 2.74 -25.69 -5.89
C LYS A 87 3.49 -26.89 -5.28
N ARG A 88 3.11 -27.35 -4.08
CA ARG A 88 3.78 -28.43 -3.32
C ARG A 88 5.29 -28.23 -3.19
N ARG A 89 5.68 -26.99 -2.87
CA ARG A 89 7.08 -26.59 -2.62
C ARG A 89 7.16 -25.89 -1.28
N GLU A 90 8.37 -25.77 -0.77
CA GLU A 90 8.64 -24.97 0.43
C GLU A 90 9.13 -23.57 0.05
N VAL A 91 8.87 -22.61 0.94
CA VAL A 91 9.48 -21.28 0.86
C VAL A 91 10.90 -21.37 1.43
N PRO A 92 11.95 -20.97 0.69
CA PRO A 92 13.31 -20.98 1.20
C PRO A 92 13.48 -20.14 2.48
N ARG A 93 14.31 -20.60 3.42
CA ARG A 93 14.46 -19.99 4.76
C ARG A 93 14.95 -18.55 4.70
N GLU A 94 15.78 -18.23 3.73
CA GLU A 94 16.32 -16.90 3.45
C GLU A 94 15.23 -15.87 3.11
N CYS A 95 14.12 -16.30 2.51
CA CYS A 95 12.99 -15.41 2.22
C CYS A 95 12.37 -14.85 3.50
N PHE A 96 12.42 -15.58 4.62
CA PHE A 96 11.87 -15.12 5.90
C PHE A 96 12.73 -14.07 6.61
N ARG A 97 13.95 -13.79 6.12
CA ARG A 97 14.86 -12.77 6.69
C ARG A 97 14.96 -11.52 5.82
N ASP A 98 14.48 -11.59 4.59
CA ASP A 98 14.58 -10.52 3.60
C ASP A 98 13.28 -10.38 2.80
N ARG A 99 12.62 -9.23 2.95
CA ARG A 99 11.35 -8.90 2.29
C ARG A 99 11.46 -8.83 0.78
N MET A 100 12.63 -8.49 0.24
CA MET A 100 12.89 -8.43 -1.20
C MET A 100 13.08 -9.84 -1.76
N MET A 101 13.77 -10.73 -1.05
CA MET A 101 13.85 -12.15 -1.41
C MET A 101 12.48 -12.80 -1.39
N MET A 102 11.68 -12.53 -0.35
CA MET A 102 10.29 -13.00 -0.29
C MET A 102 9.46 -12.49 -1.48
N SER A 103 9.55 -11.20 -1.81
CA SER A 103 8.84 -10.64 -2.97
C SER A 103 9.24 -11.34 -4.26
N ARG A 104 10.54 -11.45 -4.53
CA ARG A 104 11.05 -12.12 -5.74
C ARG A 104 10.59 -13.57 -5.84
N TRP A 105 10.60 -14.29 -4.71
CA TRP A 105 10.11 -15.67 -4.67
C TRP A 105 8.61 -15.75 -4.94
N ILE A 106 7.80 -14.85 -4.36
CA ILE A 106 6.37 -14.74 -4.66
C ILE A 106 6.18 -14.48 -6.16
N ASP A 107 6.88 -13.49 -6.71
CA ASP A 107 6.74 -13.08 -8.11
C ASP A 107 7.12 -14.22 -9.07
N SER A 108 8.18 -14.98 -8.78
CA SER A 108 8.57 -16.16 -9.57
C SER A 108 7.64 -17.36 -9.41
N ASN A 109 6.77 -17.35 -8.40
CA ASN A 109 5.86 -18.46 -8.08
C ASN A 109 4.38 -18.07 -8.10
N LEU A 110 4.00 -16.88 -8.57
CA LEU A 110 2.62 -16.57 -8.99
C LEU A 110 2.16 -17.53 -10.12
#